data_AF-A0A2V3JK61-F1
#
_entry.id   AF-A0A2V3JK61-F1
#
_cell.length_a   1.000
_cell.length_b   1.000
_cell.length_c   1.000
_cell.angle_alpha   90.00
_cell.angle_beta   90.00
_cell.angle_gamma   90.00
#
_symmetry.space_group_name_H-M   'P 1'
#
loop_
_entity.id
_entity.type
_entity.pdbx_description
1 polymer ?
#
loop_
_entity_poly.entity_id
_entity_poly.type
_entity_poly.pdbx_seq_one_letter_code
_entity_poly.pdbx_strand_id
1 'polypeptide(L)' 'GTLLSSVNKAIKWAETMTWNSVHPAVHLIDKVYQKGVKLTKEAMKICEKRLERLDSLPKWNVTIEPAFW' A
#
# COMPACT_ATOMS: atom_id res chain seq x y z
N GLY A 1 -0.79 27.90 2.92
CA GLY A 1 -1.30 26.56 2.56
C GLY A 1 -2.04 26.65 1.24
N THR A 2 -1.99 25.60 0.42
CA THR A 2 -2.65 25.56 -0.89
C THR A 2 -3.76 24.52 -0.87
N LEU A 3 -4.94 24.88 -1.41
CA LEU A 3 -6.07 23.95 -1.50
C LEU A 3 -5.83 22.91 -2.60
N LEU A 4 -5.87 21.63 -2.23
CA LEU A 4 -5.86 20.49 -3.17
C LEU A 4 -7.25 20.33 -3.80
N SER A 5 -7.58 21.26 -4.69
CA SER A 5 -8.92 21.38 -5.29
C SER A 5 -9.18 20.37 -6.40
N SER A 6 -8.20 19.57 -6.81
CA SER A 6 -8.36 18.56 -7.85
C SER A 6 -7.36 17.41 -7.71
N VAL A 7 -7.70 16.26 -8.28
CA VAL A 7 -6.84 15.08 -8.35
C VAL A 7 -5.50 15.41 -9.03
N ASN A 8 -5.54 16.12 -10.15
CA ASN A 8 -4.33 16.53 -10.88
C ASN A 8 -3.40 17.42 -10.02
N LYS A 9 -3.96 18.36 -9.25
CA LYS A 9 -3.16 19.16 -8.32
C LYS A 9 -2.51 18.30 -7.25
N ALA A 10 -3.25 17.34 -6.68
CA ALA A 10 -2.70 16.44 -5.67
C ALA A 10 -1.56 15.56 -6.21
N ILE A 11 -1.70 15.02 -7.42
CA ILE A 11 -0.65 14.21 -8.08
C ILE A 11 0.61 15.03 -8.31
N LYS A 12 0.49 16.19 -8.98
CA LYS A 12 1.64 17.06 -9.25
C LYS A 12 2.37 17.46 -7.98
N TRP A 13 1.61 17.67 -6.89
CA TRP A 13 2.21 18.03 -5.63
C TRP A 13 2.96 16.86 -5.00
N ALA A 14 2.37 15.66 -5.01
CA ALA A 14 3.05 14.45 -4.56
C ALA A 14 4.36 14.20 -5.34
N GLU A 15 4.36 14.42 -6.66
CA GLU A 15 5.57 14.26 -7.51
C GLU A 15 6.70 15.22 -7.14
N THR A 16 6.37 16.45 -6.71
CA THR A 16 7.37 17.45 -6.31
C THR A 16 7.95 17.23 -4.91
N MET A 17 7.37 16.33 -4.12
CA MET A 17 7.83 16.08 -2.76
C MET A 17 9.08 15.22 -2.75
N THR A 18 9.79 15.26 -1.62
CA THR A 18 10.94 14.39 -1.37
C THR A 18 10.74 13.73 -0.01
N TRP A 19 10.81 12.41 0.02
CA TRP A 19 10.78 11.63 1.25
C TRP A 19 12.13 10.98 1.46
N ASN A 20 12.80 11.28 2.59
CA ASN A 20 14.17 10.80 2.86
C ASN A 20 15.15 11.03 1.69
N SER A 21 15.13 12.23 1.11
CA SER A 21 15.92 12.61 -0.07
C SER A 21 15.59 11.83 -1.37
N VAL A 22 14.54 11.02 -1.38
CA VAL A 22 14.08 10.25 -2.55
C VAL A 22 12.77 10.83 -3.09
N HIS A 23 12.69 10.97 -4.41
CA HIS A 23 11.46 11.35 -5.09
C HIS A 23 10.48 10.17 -5.12
N PRO A 24 9.19 10.39 -4.79
CA PRO A 24 8.20 9.34 -4.81
C PRO A 24 7.82 8.95 -6.24
N ALA A 25 7.54 7.66 -6.45
CA ALA A 25 6.89 7.17 -7.66
C ALA A 25 5.37 7.30 -7.51
N VAL A 26 4.74 8.18 -8.29
CA VAL A 26 3.31 8.49 -8.17
C VAL A 26 2.52 7.82 -9.30
N HIS A 27 1.49 7.06 -8.95
CA HIS A 27 0.56 6.44 -9.90
C HIS A 27 -0.88 6.69 -9.45
N LEU A 28 -1.71 7.22 -10.35
CA LEU A 28 -3.15 7.35 -10.11
C LEU A 28 -3.84 6.02 -10.38
N ILE A 29 -4.58 5.51 -9.38
CA ILE A 29 -5.47 4.38 -9.54
C ILE A 29 -6.90 4.93 -9.63
N ASP A 30 -7.43 5.01 -10.85
CA ASP A 30 -8.78 5.49 -11.15
C ASP A 30 -9.84 4.37 -11.16
N LYS A 31 -9.42 3.14 -10.87
CA LYS A 31 -10.29 1.96 -10.85
C LYS A 31 -11.16 1.95 -9.60
N VAL A 32 -12.41 1.53 -9.77
CA VAL A 32 -13.33 1.32 -8.66
C VAL A 32 -12.87 0.11 -7.84
N TYR A 33 -12.50 0.36 -6.58
CA TYR A 33 -12.19 -0.70 -5.64
C TYR A 33 -13.48 -1.39 -5.21
N GLN A 34 -13.70 -2.62 -5.69
CA GLN A 34 -14.88 -3.39 -5.34
C GLN A 34 -14.86 -3.78 -3.86
N LYS A 35 -15.94 -3.44 -3.15
CA LYS A 35 -16.12 -3.75 -1.73
C LYS A 35 -16.78 -5.12 -1.55
N GLY A 36 -16.48 -5.80 -0.45
CA GLY A 36 -17.06 -7.13 -0.15
C GLY A 36 -16.37 -8.31 -0.84
N VAL A 37 -15.36 -8.05 -1.66
CA VAL A 37 -14.53 -9.09 -2.27
C VAL A 37 -13.63 -9.68 -1.18
N LYS A 38 -13.67 -11.01 -1.00
CA LYS A 38 -12.79 -11.75 -0.09
C LYS A 38 -11.80 -12.57 -0.91
N LEU A 39 -10.55 -12.57 -0.46
CA LEU A 39 -9.53 -13.44 -1.03
C LEU A 39 -9.89 -14.90 -0.74
N THR A 40 -9.72 -15.79 -1.73
CA THR A 40 -9.88 -17.23 -1.50
C THR A 40 -8.80 -17.72 -0.53
N LYS A 41 -9.08 -18.82 0.18
CA LYS A 41 -8.09 -19.41 1.11
C LYS A 41 -6.79 -19.78 0.40
N GLU A 42 -6.89 -20.24 -0.85
CA GLU A 42 -5.74 -20.63 -1.67
C GLU A 42 -4.85 -19.43 -2.00
N ALA A 43 -5.44 -18.30 -2.43
CA ALA A 43 -4.67 -17.10 -2.72
C ALA A 43 -4.10 -16.48 -1.44
N MET A 44 -4.83 -16.55 -0.31
CA MET A 44 -4.32 -16.08 0.99
C MET A 44 -3.09 -16.88 1.45
N LYS A 45 -3.05 -18.20 1.22
CA LYS A 45 -1.87 -19.03 1.55
C LYS A 45 -0.60 -18.55 0.84
N ILE A 46 -0.70 -18.01 -0.37
CA ILE A 46 0.45 -17.47 -1.10
C ILE A 46 0.97 -16.23 -0.37
N CYS A 47 0.07 -15.34 0.07
CA CYS A 47 0.44 -14.17 0.87
C CYS A 47 1.03 -14.56 2.22
N GLU A 48 0.46 -15.56 2.90
CA GLU A 48 0.94 -16.05 4.20
C GLU A 48 2.39 -16.56 4.17
N LYS A 49 2.89 -17.06 3.03
CA LYS A 49 4.31 -17.44 2.88
C LYS A 49 5.28 -16.27 3.11
N ARG A 50 4.83 -15.03 2.92
CA ARG A 50 5.63 -13.82 3.11
C ARG A 50 5.29 -13.07 4.41
N LEU A 51 4.17 -13.41 5.05
CA LEU A 51 3.70 -12.73 6.26
C LEU A 51 4.16 -13.49 7.48
N GLU A 52 5.04 -12.89 8.26
CA GLU A 52 5.44 -13.46 9.53
C GLU A 52 4.43 -13.09 10.61
N ARG A 53 3.89 -14.11 11.29
CA ARG A 53 2.92 -13.98 12.37
C ARG A 53 3.54 -14.50 13.65
N LEU A 54 3.33 -13.76 14.73
CA LEU A 54 3.73 -14.16 16.07
C LEU A 54 2.48 -14.61 16.83
N ASP A 55 2.48 -15.85 17.32
CA ASP A 55 1.33 -16.43 18.02
C ASP A 55 0.98 -15.69 19.32
N SER A 56 1.94 -14.99 19.90
CA SER A 56 1.75 -14.16 21.10
C SER A 56 1.03 -12.84 20.83
N LEU A 57 0.83 -12.45 19.56
CA LEU A 57 0.29 -11.15 19.19
C LEU A 57 -1.10 -11.23 18.55
N PRO A 58 -1.85 -10.11 18.56
CA PRO A 58 -3.19 -10.05 17.99
C PRO A 58 -3.20 -10.45 16.51
N LYS A 59 -4.35 -10.94 16.04
CA LYS A 59 -4.59 -11.44 14.67
C LYS A 59 -4.06 -10.55 13.53
N TRP A 60 -3.97 -9.25 13.73
CA TRP A 60 -3.56 -8.28 12.70
C TRP A 60 -2.09 -7.86 12.79
N ASN A 61 -1.35 -8.37 13.78
CA ASN A 61 0.09 -8.16 13.86
C ASN A 61 0.80 -9.06 12.85
N VAL A 62 1.40 -8.43 11.84
CA VAL A 62 2.16 -9.10 10.79
C VAL A 62 3.45 -8.32 10.52
N THR A 63 4.55 -9.03 10.34
CA THR A 63 5.79 -8.47 9.84
C THR A 63 5.94 -8.84 8.37
N ILE A 64 6.30 -7.86 7.54
CA ILE A 64 6.59 -8.06 6.12
C ILE A 64 8.03 -7.63 5.88
N GLU A 65 8.90 -8.59 5.62
CA GLU A 65 10.27 -8.27 5.25
C GLU A 65 10.35 -7.81 3.78
N PRO A 66 11.28 -6.89 3.48
CA PRO A 66 11.61 -6.54 2.10
C PRO A 66 12.09 -7.78 1.36
N ALA A 67 11.45 -8.10 0.23
CA ALA A 67 12.02 -9.08 -0.69
C ALA A 67 13.18 -8.38 -1.41
N PHE A 68 14.41 -8.70 -1.03
CA PHE A 68 15.59 -8.29 -1.79
C PHE A 68 15.57 -9.03 -3.13
N TRP A 69 15.59 -8.27 -4.21
CA TRP A 69 15.83 -8.75 -5.57
C TRP A 69 17.23 -8.33 -6.01
#